data_AF-A0A194ADF2-F1
#
_entry.id   AF-A0A194ADF2-F1
#
_cell.length_a   1.000
_cell.length_b   1.000
_cell.length_c   1.000
_cell.angle_alpha   90.00
_cell.angle_beta   90.00
_cell.angle_gamma   90.00
#
_symmetry.space_group_name_H-M   'P 1'
#
loop_
_entity.id
_entity.type
_entity.pdbx_description
1 polymer ?
#
loop_
_entity_poly.entity_id
_entity_poly.type
_entity_poly.pdbx_seq_one_letter_code
_entity_poly.pdbx_strand_id
1 'polypeptide(L)' 'MVSQEIRSCAIALGSIMHQVRPEQAAVLRLVRQNLAVAADEAEEMEGLFPVPRMAESIPGDEEITEEMAKTA' A
#
# COMPACT_ATOMS: atom_id res chain seq x y z
N MET A 1 -0.14 1.07 -0.40
CA MET A 1 -0.50 2.49 -0.58
C MET A 1 -1.51 2.82 0.50
N VAL A 2 -1.28 3.89 1.24
CA VAL A 2 -2.13 4.33 2.36
C VAL A 2 -3.54 4.62 1.87
N SER A 3 -3.71 5.20 0.67
CA SER A 3 -5.03 5.41 0.05
C SER A 3 -5.86 4.12 -0.09
N GLN A 4 -5.22 3.01 -0.46
CA GLN A 4 -5.87 1.69 -0.56
C GLN A 4 -6.24 1.10 0.80
N GLU A 5 -5.40 1.31 1.82
CA GLU A 5 -5.70 0.87 3.18
C GLU A 5 -6.92 1.63 3.73
N ILE A 6 -7.00 2.94 3.50
CA ILE A 6 -8.15 3.77 3.88
C ILE A 6 -9.42 3.30 3.15
N ARG A 7 -9.35 3.03 1.83
CA ARG A 7 -10.48 2.44 1.07
C ARG A 7 -10.93 1.10 1.65
N SER A 8 -9.99 0.25 2.04
CA SER A 8 -10.29 -1.06 2.64
C SER A 8 -11.07 -0.91 3.96
N CYS A 9 -10.70 0.06 4.80
CA CYS A 9 -11.44 0.39 6.02
C CYS A 9 -12.88 0.84 5.71
N ALA A 10 -13.08 1.69 4.70
CA ALA A 10 -14.42 2.13 4.30
C ALA A 10 -15.31 0.96 3.83
N ILE A 11 -14.74 0.01 3.09
CA ILE A 11 -15.43 -1.20 2.63
C ILE A 11 -15.83 -2.07 3.84
N ALA A 12 -14.90 -2.33 4.75
CA ALA A 12 -15.15 -3.13 5.96
C ALA A 12 -16.28 -2.53 6.82
N LEU A 13 -16.29 -1.20 6.99
CA LEU A 13 -17.39 -0.51 7.68
C LEU A 13 -18.73 -0.67 6.97
N GLY A 14 -18.72 -0.65 5.64
CA GLY A 14 -19.89 -0.96 4.82
C GLY A 14 -20.45 -2.36 5.10
N SER A 15 -19.57 -3.35 5.22
CA SER A 15 -19.94 -4.74 5.46
C SER A 15 -20.54 -4.99 6.84
N ILE A 16 -20.15 -4.26 7.89
CA ILE A 16 -20.70 -4.45 9.25
C ILE A 16 -21.96 -3.63 9.53
N MET A 17 -22.34 -2.72 8.63
CA MET A 17 -23.40 -1.73 8.87
C MET A 17 -24.79 -2.33 9.13
N HIS A 18 -25.05 -3.53 8.62
CA HIS A 18 -26.32 -4.25 8.84
C HIS A 18 -26.36 -5.02 10.17
N GLN A 19 -25.25 -5.07 10.89
CA GLN A 19 -25.10 -5.81 12.16
C GLN A 19 -25.24 -4.90 13.39
N VAL A 20 -25.39 -3.60 13.18
CA VAL A 20 -25.49 -2.59 14.24
C VAL A 20 -26.88 -1.96 14.29
N ARG A 21 -27.19 -1.27 15.39
CA ARG A 21 -28.45 -0.55 15.52
C ARG A 21 -28.55 0.60 14.50
N PRO A 22 -29.76 1.04 14.10
CA PRO A 22 -29.93 2.09 13.10
C PRO A 22 -29.17 3.40 13.40
N GLU A 23 -29.09 3.80 14.67
CA GLU A 23 -28.37 5.00 15.10
C GLU A 23 -26.86 4.84 14.90
N GLN A 24 -26.33 3.65 15.19
CA GLN A 24 -24.93 3.32 14.96
C GLN A 24 -24.64 3.23 13.46
N ALA A 25 -25.55 2.66 12.66
CA ALA A 25 -25.43 2.61 11.21
C ALA A 25 -25.35 4.01 10.60
N ALA A 26 -26.09 5.00 11.12
CA ALA A 26 -25.98 6.38 10.69
C ALA A 26 -24.58 6.98 10.94
N VAL A 27 -24.00 6.71 12.11
CA VAL A 27 -22.61 7.11 12.42
C VAL A 27 -21.62 6.41 11.49
N LEU A 28 -21.77 5.11 11.26
CA LEU A 28 -20.88 4.36 10.37
C LEU A 28 -20.96 4.85 8.91
N ARG A 29 -22.13 5.32 8.45
CA ARG A 29 -22.25 5.96 7.11
C ARG A 29 -21.40 7.23 7.01
N LEU A 30 -21.47 8.10 8.02
CA LEU A 30 -20.65 9.31 8.09
C LEU A 30 -19.16 8.98 8.09
N VAL A 31 -18.73 8.05 8.94
CA VAL A 31 -17.32 7.61 9.00
C VAL A 31 -16.88 7.03 7.65
N ARG A 32 -17.70 6.18 7.02
CA ARG A 32 -17.40 5.61 5.70
C ARG A 32 -17.23 6.68 4.63
N GLN A 33 -18.07 7.72 4.64
CA GLN A 33 -17.99 8.83 3.70
C GLN A 33 -16.70 9.63 3.90
N ASN A 34 -16.34 9.92 5.15
CA ASN A 34 -15.09 10.62 5.47
C ASN A 34 -13.86 9.81 5.05
N LEU A 35 -13.87 8.49 5.22
CA LEU A 35 -12.78 7.63 4.77
C LEU A 35 -12.66 7.60 3.24
N ALA A 36 -13.77 7.65 2.51
CA ALA A 36 -13.70 7.73 1.05
C ALA A 36 -13.00 9.02 0.60
N VAL A 37 -13.40 10.16 1.17
CA VAL A 37 -12.76 11.47 0.88
C VAL A 37 -11.28 11.46 1.26
N ALA A 38 -10.95 10.96 2.46
CA ALA A 38 -9.56 10.87 2.93
C ALA A 38 -8.70 9.95 2.05
N ALA A 39 -9.28 8.90 1.47
CA ALA A 39 -8.56 8.03 0.55
C ALA A 39 -8.26 8.73 -0.78
N ASP A 40 -9.18 9.54 -1.29
CA ASP A 40 -8.98 10.30 -2.53
C ASP A 40 -7.90 11.39 -2.32
N GLU A 41 -7.92 12.09 -1.18
CA GLU A 41 -6.85 13.03 -0.80
C GLU A 41 -5.50 12.33 -0.64
N ALA A 42 -5.48 11.14 -0.02
CA ALA A 42 -4.25 10.36 0.13
C ALA A 42 -3.70 9.87 -1.22
N GLU A 43 -4.57 9.47 -2.15
CA GLU A 43 -4.16 9.06 -3.51
C GLU A 43 -3.57 10.24 -4.29
N GLU A 44 -4.15 11.43 -4.15
CA GLU A 44 -3.59 12.65 -4.75
C GLU A 44 -2.19 12.95 -4.19
N MET A 45 -2.01 12.88 -2.87
CA MET A 45 -0.71 13.09 -2.23
C MET A 45 0.33 12.04 -2.62
N GLU A 46 -0.07 10.77 -2.75
CA GLU A 46 0.80 9.69 -3.23
C GLU A 46 1.23 9.90 -4.69
N GLY A 47 0.38 10.53 -5.52
CA GLY A 47 0.71 10.90 -6.89
C GLY A 47 1.65 12.10 -7.00
N LEU A 48 1.60 13.05 -6.05
CA LEU A 48 2.44 14.25 -6.04
C LEU A 48 3.90 13.98 -5.66
N PHE A 49 4.16 12.90 -4.91
CA PHE A 49 5.50 12.44 -4.58
C PHE A 49 5.74 11.06 -5.20
N PRO A 50 6.11 10.96 -6.50
CA PRO A 50 6.58 9.71 -7.05
C PRO A 50 7.88 9.36 -6.34
N VAL A 51 7.79 8.57 -5.27
CA VAL A 51 8.95 7.96 -4.64
C VAL A 51 9.59 7.11 -5.73
N PRO A 52 10.81 7.43 -6.18
CA PRO A 52 11.49 6.57 -7.14
C PRO A 52 11.62 5.22 -6.46
N ARG A 53 10.96 4.20 -7.01
CA ARG A 53 11.32 2.83 -6.68
C ARG A 53 12.71 2.65 -7.28
N MET A 54 13.74 2.99 -6.52
CA MET A 54 15.08 2.53 -6.85
C MET A 54 14.97 1.02 -6.88
N ALA A 55 14.96 0.47 -8.10
CA ALA A 55 15.14 -0.95 -8.27
C ALA A 55 16.48 -1.26 -7.60
N GLU A 56 16.41 -2.01 -6.50
CA GLU A 56 17.59 -2.65 -5.92
C GLU A 56 18.06 -3.71 -6.92
N SER A 57 18.67 -3.25 -8.00
CA SER A 57 19.58 -4.06 -8.79
C SER A 57 20.89 -4.08 -8.03
N ILE A 58 20.97 -4.91 -6.99
CA ILE A 58 22.26 -5.38 -6.49
C ILE A 58 22.87 -6.13 -7.68
N PRO A 59 23.98 -5.66 -8.28
CA PRO A 59 24.65 -6.46 -9.29
C PRO A 59 25.12 -7.74 -8.58
N GLY A 60 24.54 -8.87 -9.00
CA GLY A 60 24.97 -10.18 -8.53
C GLY A 60 26.45 -10.35 -8.81
N ASP A 61 27.16 -10.89 -7.83
CA ASP A 61 28.53 -11.35 -7.96
C ASP A 61 28.68 -12.20 -9.23
N GLU A 62 29.31 -11.64 -10.27
CA GLU A 62 29.76 -12.41 -11.42
C GLU A 62 30.94 -13.28 -10.99
N GLU A 63 30.61 -14.55 -10.79
CA GLU A 63 31.50 -15.70 -10.64
C GLU A 63 32.30 -15.96 -11.94
N ILE A 64 33.65 -15.88 -11.92
CA ILE A 64 34.58 -16.60 -12.83
C ILE A 64 35.93 -16.79 -12.08
N THR A 65 36.10 -17.85 -11.28
CA THR A 65 36.77 -19.13 -11.59
C THR A 65 38.25 -19.07 -12.03
N GLU A 66 39.13 -19.50 -11.12
CA GLU A 66 40.21 -20.49 -11.34
C GLU A 66 41.21 -20.27 -12.49
N GLU A 67 42.31 -19.55 -12.22
CA GLU A 67 43.56 -19.70 -12.99
C GLU A 67 44.79 -19.64 -12.06
N MET A 68 44.95 -20.64 -11.20
CA MET A 68 46.23 -20.92 -10.51
C MET A 68 46.58 -22.40 -10.60
N ALA A 69 46.78 -22.90 -11.82
CA ALA A 69 47.43 -24.18 -12.06
C ALA A 69 48.19 -24.17 -13.38
N LYS A 70 49.35 -23.49 -13.42
CA LYS A 70 50.53 -23.84 -14.25
C LYS A 70 51.63 -22.78 -14.09
N THR A 71 52.47 -22.93 -13.08
CA THR A 71 53.92 -22.80 -13.26
C THR A 71 54.60 -23.65 -12.18
N ALA A 72 54.87 -24.90 -12.55
CA ALA A 72 55.94 -25.69 -11.96
C ALA A 72 57.22 -25.41 -12.76
#